data_AF-A0A6C0HQP8-F1
#
_entry.id   AF-A0A6C0HQP8-F1
#
_cell.length_a   1.000
_cell.length_b   1.000
_cell.length_c   1.000
_cell.angle_alpha   90.00
_cell.angle_beta   90.00
_cell.angle_gamma   90.00
#
_symmetry.space_group_name_H-M   'P 1'
#
loop_
_entity.id
_entity.type
_entity.pdbx_description
1 polymer ?
#
loop_
_entity_poly.entity_id
_entity_poly.type
_entity_poly.pdbx_seq_one_letter_code
_entity_poly.pdbx_strand_id
1 'polypeptide(L)'
;MEHASCPVCTENYNNSTLKPVCCEYGDCNFTICKTCVRTYLLSTTSFPHCMQCKKAWSEKFIVISLNRSFVTKEYKTHRRTLLLDREISKLPETMAFVATKTAIKEAQKIADQYHEVLRAKEKELMFELKIMNNHLHELRLNVTALYTNKPTSEERRQFIMPCPVDDCRGFLSSQHKCGLCSIYSCVHCNAVIGHNKDDPHICNDDDVKSTELIKKETKPCPTCGTRIYKITGCDQMWCTGCHKAFSWKTGVVDTGRIHNPHFYQYQRENAANGVAPRVPGDGACNGLDLYYAVNHSIVRKLPFEAVMPGNSIPLKPLVIKLHRLIQDISEVRIPVIRDTIAGLNNFENERYYYIMKKWTKDELSNAVYRGDSKHKENTELLHIYELLSVTGIELFARLLRDDTAKEEFYKTVVNSINEYNNLATYCNEQFKTISLTYNHRVPFINQGFDLEKVKHTFRPQISKPLKPKQGGVVEEVEVEVEVEVEVEVEVEVEVEVVTDSEDEEQGLLYNIDNTTNIMA
;
A
#
# COMPACT_ATOMS: atom_id res chain seq x y z
N MET A 1 -42.91 11.53 -38.20
CA MET A 1 -42.63 11.35 -39.64
C MET A 1 -41.37 10.51 -39.73
N GLU A 2 -41.51 9.20 -39.92
CA GLU A 2 -40.36 8.35 -40.20
C GLU A 2 -39.91 8.66 -41.62
N HIS A 3 -38.80 9.36 -41.76
CA HIS A 3 -38.18 9.51 -43.07
C HIS A 3 -37.70 8.12 -43.51
N ALA A 4 -38.18 7.61 -44.64
CA ALA A 4 -37.70 6.36 -45.23
C ALA A 4 -36.23 6.46 -45.73
N SER A 5 -35.73 7.70 -45.84
CA SER A 5 -34.41 8.06 -46.37
C SER A 5 -33.63 8.95 -45.41
N CYS A 6 -32.30 8.83 -45.45
CA CYS A 6 -31.37 9.64 -44.66
C CYS A 6 -31.43 11.13 -45.05
N PRO A 7 -31.55 12.08 -44.09
CA PRO A 7 -31.63 13.50 -44.41
C PRO A 7 -30.31 14.11 -44.92
N VAL A 8 -29.19 13.37 -44.86
CA VAL A 8 -27.87 13.84 -45.27
C VAL A 8 -27.49 13.32 -46.66
N CYS A 9 -27.53 12.01 -46.88
CA CYS A 9 -27.17 11.41 -48.17
C CYS A 9 -28.39 11.18 -49.09
N THR A 10 -29.61 11.39 -48.59
CA THR A 10 -30.88 11.14 -49.31
C THR A 10 -31.12 9.68 -49.73
N GLU A 11 -30.24 8.75 -49.36
CA GLU A 11 -30.40 7.31 -49.63
C GLU A 11 -31.38 6.65 -48.65
N ASN A 12 -32.07 5.61 -49.12
CA ASN A 12 -33.02 4.83 -48.31
C ASN A 12 -32.29 4.04 -47.21
N TYR A 13 -32.89 3.95 -46.03
CA TYR A 13 -32.32 3.18 -44.92
C TYR A 13 -32.27 1.66 -45.24
N ASN A 14 -31.26 0.97 -44.71
CA ASN A 14 -31.12 -0.49 -44.80
C ASN A 14 -30.60 -1.09 -43.48
N ASN A 15 -30.62 -2.41 -43.35
CA ASN A 15 -30.23 -3.07 -42.09
C ASN A 15 -28.70 -3.16 -41.86
N SER A 16 -27.88 -2.66 -42.78
CA SER A 16 -26.42 -2.82 -42.76
C SER A 16 -25.70 -1.46 -42.70
N THR A 17 -25.22 -0.95 -43.83
CA THR A 17 -24.40 0.27 -43.94
C THR A 17 -25.22 1.54 -43.71
N LEU A 18 -26.48 1.53 -44.14
CA LEU A 18 -27.43 2.62 -43.98
C LEU A 18 -28.41 2.35 -42.83
N LYS A 19 -27.98 1.67 -41.76
CA LYS A 19 -28.81 1.53 -40.56
C LYS A 19 -29.06 2.90 -39.94
N PRO A 20 -30.30 3.27 -39.58
CA PRO A 20 -30.58 4.53 -38.90
C PRO A 20 -29.91 4.56 -37.53
N VAL A 21 -29.26 5.68 -37.23
CA VAL A 21 -28.61 5.99 -35.96
C VAL A 21 -29.25 7.27 -35.43
N CYS A 22 -29.99 7.15 -34.33
CA CYS A 22 -30.60 8.28 -33.64
C CYS A 22 -29.66 8.79 -32.54
N CYS A 23 -29.58 10.11 -32.37
CA CYS A 23 -28.82 10.74 -31.29
C CYS A 23 -29.27 10.22 -29.91
N GLU A 24 -28.32 9.92 -29.01
CA GLU A 24 -28.63 9.41 -27.65
C GLU A 24 -29.34 10.43 -26.75
N TYR A 25 -29.27 11.72 -27.11
CA TYR A 25 -29.93 12.79 -26.37
C TYR A 25 -31.38 12.95 -26.83
N GLY A 26 -32.31 12.61 -25.94
CA GLY A 26 -33.76 12.62 -26.21
C GLY A 26 -34.37 13.98 -26.54
N ASP A 27 -33.64 15.08 -26.33
CA ASP A 27 -34.04 16.42 -26.77
C ASP A 27 -33.65 16.74 -28.22
N CYS A 28 -32.75 15.96 -28.81
CA CYS A 28 -32.29 16.15 -30.19
C CYS A 28 -33.04 15.23 -31.18
N ASN A 29 -33.14 13.94 -30.88
CA ASN A 29 -33.79 12.90 -31.71
C ASN A 29 -33.40 12.89 -33.21
N PHE A 30 -32.26 13.50 -33.55
CA PHE A 30 -31.80 13.60 -34.92
C PHE A 30 -31.29 12.24 -35.41
N THR A 31 -31.90 11.74 -36.49
CA THR A 31 -31.63 10.40 -37.04
C THR A 31 -30.98 10.47 -38.41
N ILE A 32 -29.85 9.78 -38.56
CA ILE A 32 -29.06 9.73 -39.80
C ILE A 32 -28.50 8.33 -40.02
N CYS A 33 -28.14 8.00 -41.26
CA CYS A 33 -27.61 6.69 -41.54
C CYS A 33 -26.19 6.52 -40.97
N LYS A 34 -25.84 5.28 -40.62
CA LYS A 34 -24.52 4.90 -40.07
C LYS A 34 -23.36 5.36 -40.96
N THR A 35 -23.44 5.26 -42.29
CA THR A 35 -22.40 5.76 -43.20
C THR A 35 -22.17 7.27 -43.06
N CYS A 36 -23.23 8.08 -42.99
CA CYS A 36 -23.11 9.53 -42.80
C CYS A 36 -22.51 9.88 -41.45
N VAL A 37 -22.88 9.17 -40.38
CA VAL A 37 -22.27 9.36 -39.06
C VAL A 37 -20.77 9.08 -39.11
N ARG A 38 -20.37 7.93 -39.68
CA ARG A 38 -18.96 7.54 -39.79
C ARG A 38 -18.16 8.57 -40.58
N THR A 39 -18.68 9.01 -41.73
CA THR A 39 -18.06 10.03 -42.57
C THR A 39 -17.89 11.35 -41.81
N TYR A 40 -18.92 11.78 -41.08
CA TYR A 40 -18.86 12.96 -40.24
C TYR A 40 -17.76 12.88 -39.18
N LEU A 41 -17.70 11.76 -38.45
CA LEU A 41 -16.69 11.56 -37.39
C LEU A 41 -15.26 11.49 -37.92
N LEU A 42 -15.04 11.04 -39.17
CA LEU A 42 -13.74 11.05 -39.83
C LEU A 42 -13.38 12.42 -40.42
N SER A 43 -14.35 13.32 -40.59
CA SER A 43 -14.13 14.69 -41.08
C SER A 43 -13.90 15.71 -39.97
N THR A 44 -14.33 15.43 -38.74
CA THR A 44 -14.22 16.36 -37.61
C THR A 44 -12.90 16.22 -36.86
N THR A 45 -12.41 17.34 -36.32
CA THR A 45 -11.23 17.40 -35.43
C THR A 45 -11.59 17.34 -33.95
N SER A 46 -12.86 17.57 -33.61
CA SER A 46 -13.36 17.57 -32.24
C SER A 46 -13.61 16.15 -31.71
N PHE A 47 -13.96 16.06 -30.42
CA PHE A 47 -14.53 14.83 -29.87
C PHE A 47 -15.80 14.42 -30.64
N PRO A 48 -16.11 13.11 -30.69
CA PRO A 48 -17.28 12.62 -31.39
C PRO A 48 -18.55 13.18 -30.75
N HIS A 49 -19.43 13.73 -31.59
CA HIS A 49 -20.59 14.50 -31.14
C HIS A 49 -21.69 14.51 -32.22
N CYS A 50 -22.90 14.88 -31.82
CA CYS A 50 -24.04 14.96 -32.74
C CYS A 50 -23.88 16.10 -33.75
N MET A 51 -24.06 15.82 -35.04
CA MET A 51 -23.95 16.87 -36.08
C MET A 51 -24.99 17.99 -35.94
N GLN A 52 -26.13 17.75 -35.29
CA GLN A 52 -27.20 18.73 -35.06
C GLN A 52 -27.02 19.50 -33.75
N CYS A 53 -27.13 18.83 -32.60
CA CYS A 53 -27.11 19.50 -31.30
C CYS A 53 -25.69 19.78 -30.74
N LYS A 54 -24.65 19.29 -31.41
CA LYS A 54 -23.23 19.45 -31.03
C LYS A 54 -22.83 18.89 -29.67
N LYS A 55 -23.73 18.19 -28.96
CA LYS A 55 -23.41 17.48 -27.72
C LYS A 55 -22.51 16.27 -27.99
N ALA A 56 -21.48 16.11 -27.17
CA ALA A 56 -20.51 15.01 -27.25
C ALA A 56 -21.20 13.67 -27.03
N TRP A 57 -20.85 12.64 -27.80
CA TRP A 57 -21.42 11.32 -27.62
C TRP A 57 -20.63 10.48 -26.62
N SER A 58 -21.33 9.63 -25.87
CA SER A 58 -20.71 8.62 -25.02
C SER A 58 -19.94 7.59 -25.86
N GLU A 59 -18.81 7.10 -25.35
CA GLU A 59 -18.03 6.05 -26.03
C GLU A 59 -18.88 4.78 -26.23
N LYS A 60 -19.76 4.46 -25.27
CA LYS A 60 -20.78 3.41 -25.38
C LYS A 60 -21.62 3.57 -26.65
N PHE A 61 -22.21 4.75 -26.84
CA PHE A 61 -23.08 5.02 -27.98
C PHE A 61 -22.33 4.82 -29.30
N ILE A 62 -21.09 5.29 -29.40
CA ILE A 62 -20.29 5.18 -30.61
C ILE A 62 -19.97 3.71 -30.91
N VAL A 63 -19.56 2.92 -29.91
CA VAL A 63 -19.22 1.50 -30.09
C VAL A 63 -20.43 0.67 -30.52
N ILE A 64 -21.59 0.89 -29.87
CA ILE A 64 -22.83 0.14 -30.16
C ILE A 64 -23.43 0.58 -31.50
N SER A 65 -23.60 1.89 -31.72
CA SER A 65 -24.28 2.43 -32.90
C SER A 65 -23.45 2.32 -34.17
N LEU A 66 -22.11 2.41 -34.09
CA LEU A 66 -21.22 2.43 -35.27
C LEU A 66 -20.42 1.15 -35.47
N ASN A 67 -20.58 0.14 -34.62
CA ASN A 67 -19.81 -1.10 -34.55
C ASN A 67 -18.38 -0.91 -34.00
N ARG A 68 -17.98 -1.81 -33.10
CA ARG A 68 -16.62 -1.86 -32.53
C ARG A 68 -15.50 -1.93 -33.59
N SER A 69 -15.73 -2.59 -34.72
CA SER A 69 -14.73 -2.71 -35.79
C SER A 69 -14.38 -1.37 -36.44
N PHE A 70 -15.36 -0.47 -36.60
CA PHE A 70 -15.15 0.88 -37.10
C PHE A 70 -14.32 1.71 -36.09
N VAL A 71 -14.73 1.65 -34.81
CA VAL A 71 -14.09 2.41 -33.74
C VAL A 71 -12.63 2.00 -33.57
N THR A 72 -12.35 0.69 -33.55
CA THR A 72 -11.00 0.16 -33.29
C THR A 72 -10.05 0.23 -34.50
N LYS A 73 -10.54 0.44 -35.72
CA LYS A 73 -9.72 0.51 -36.94
C LYS A 73 -9.69 1.92 -37.55
N GLU A 74 -10.77 2.29 -38.22
CA GLU A 74 -10.87 3.53 -39.01
C GLU A 74 -10.83 4.77 -38.11
N TYR A 75 -11.72 4.82 -37.12
CA TYR A 75 -11.80 5.96 -36.21
C TYR A 75 -10.54 6.09 -35.34
N LYS A 76 -10.02 4.96 -34.83
CA LYS A 76 -8.74 4.93 -34.11
C LYS A 76 -7.61 5.58 -34.92
N THR A 77 -7.50 5.26 -36.20
CA THR A 77 -6.44 5.79 -37.09
C THR A 77 -6.58 7.30 -37.27
N HIS A 78 -7.81 7.78 -37.49
CA HIS A 78 -8.12 9.21 -37.59
C HIS A 78 -7.79 9.95 -36.28
N ARG A 79 -8.33 9.46 -35.15
CA ARG A 79 -8.10 10.01 -33.81
C ARG A 79 -6.60 10.09 -33.47
N ARG A 80 -5.87 9.03 -33.79
CA ARG A 80 -4.42 8.93 -33.56
C ARG A 80 -3.63 9.96 -34.35
N THR A 81 -4.05 10.28 -35.58
CA THR A 81 -3.44 11.32 -36.41
C THR A 81 -3.66 12.71 -35.79
N LEU A 82 -4.90 13.03 -35.44
CA LEU A 82 -5.24 14.33 -34.82
C LEU A 82 -4.50 14.57 -33.50
N LEU A 83 -4.46 13.56 -32.63
CA LEU A 83 -3.76 13.64 -31.35
C LEU A 83 -2.26 13.84 -31.55
N LEU A 84 -1.67 13.13 -32.52
CA LEU A 84 -0.26 13.26 -32.85
C LEU A 84 0.06 14.66 -33.39
N ASP A 85 -0.74 15.17 -34.32
CA ASP A 85 -0.51 16.51 -34.91
C ASP A 85 -0.58 17.60 -33.83
N ARG A 86 -1.51 17.44 -32.86
CA ARG A 86 -1.56 18.31 -31.67
C ARG A 86 -0.26 18.27 -30.88
N GLU A 87 0.29 17.09 -30.60
CA GLU A 87 1.54 17.00 -29.84
C GLU A 87 2.77 17.43 -30.64
N ILE A 88 2.79 17.25 -31.97
CA ILE A 88 3.83 17.80 -32.86
C ILE A 88 3.82 19.34 -32.84
N SER A 89 2.64 19.96 -32.78
CA SER A 89 2.56 21.43 -32.70
C SER A 89 3.19 22.00 -31.42
N LYS A 90 3.34 21.19 -30.36
CA LYS A 90 3.95 21.56 -29.07
C LYS A 90 5.46 21.28 -29.00
N LEU A 91 6.09 20.83 -30.09
CA LEU A 91 7.54 20.60 -30.10
C LEU A 91 8.35 21.87 -29.80
N PRO A 92 8.01 23.06 -30.32
CA PRO A 92 8.73 24.29 -29.98
C PRO A 92 8.73 24.59 -28.48
N GLU A 93 7.59 24.42 -27.80
CA GLU A 93 7.46 24.59 -26.35
C GLU A 93 8.33 23.59 -25.58
N THR A 94 8.49 22.38 -26.11
CA THR A 94 9.27 21.30 -25.49
C THR A 94 10.78 21.52 -25.59
N MET A 95 11.25 22.46 -26.43
CA MET A 95 12.69 22.69 -26.61
C MET A 95 13.38 23.18 -25.32
N ALA A 96 12.69 23.94 -24.48
CA ALA A 96 13.21 24.36 -23.18
C ALA A 96 13.45 23.15 -22.26
N PHE A 97 12.51 22.21 -22.23
CA PHE A 97 12.64 20.96 -21.48
C PHE A 97 13.77 20.08 -22.02
N VAL A 98 13.93 20.00 -23.35
CA VAL A 98 15.02 19.26 -24.01
C VAL A 98 16.38 19.82 -23.59
N ALA A 99 16.56 21.14 -23.61
CA ALA A 99 17.79 21.79 -23.18
C ALA A 99 18.11 21.44 -21.71
N THR A 100 17.13 21.57 -20.82
CA THR A 100 17.27 21.22 -19.39
C THR A 100 17.65 19.75 -19.19
N LYS A 101 16.94 18.81 -19.82
CA LYS A 101 17.25 17.37 -19.73
C LYS A 101 18.63 17.02 -20.28
N THR A 102 19.08 17.73 -21.30
CA THR A 102 20.40 17.53 -21.89
C THR A 102 21.50 18.03 -20.95
N ALA A 103 21.34 19.24 -20.40
CA ALA A 103 22.25 19.80 -19.40
C ALA A 103 22.34 18.93 -18.14
N ILE A 104 21.20 18.38 -17.65
CA ILE A 104 21.19 17.44 -16.52
C ILE A 104 22.02 16.20 -16.83
N LYS A 105 21.90 15.63 -18.04
CA LYS A 105 22.68 14.43 -18.42
C LYS A 105 24.17 14.70 -18.53
N GLU A 106 24.54 15.87 -19.06
CA GLU A 106 25.94 16.28 -19.14
C GLU A 106 26.52 16.50 -17.73
N ALA A 107 25.78 17.20 -16.87
CA ALA A 107 26.16 17.40 -15.47
C ALA A 107 26.30 16.07 -14.72
N GLN A 108 25.37 15.13 -14.93
CA GLN A 108 25.44 13.80 -14.32
C GLN A 108 26.68 13.04 -14.79
N LYS A 109 26.98 13.05 -16.09
CA LYS A 109 28.17 12.40 -16.63
C LYS A 109 29.46 12.96 -16.02
N ILE A 110 29.52 14.28 -15.83
CA ILE A 110 30.65 14.94 -15.15
C ILE A 110 30.71 14.50 -13.68
N ALA A 111 29.57 14.51 -12.98
CA ALA A 111 29.50 14.07 -11.59
C ALA A 111 29.96 12.61 -11.43
N ASP A 112 29.55 11.72 -12.32
CA ASP A 112 29.95 10.31 -12.32
C ASP A 112 31.47 10.15 -12.50
N GLN A 113 32.09 10.97 -13.37
CA GLN A 113 33.55 11.01 -13.55
C GLN A 113 34.26 11.46 -12.26
N TYR A 114 33.76 12.51 -11.60
CA TYR A 114 34.31 12.95 -10.32
C TYR A 114 34.10 11.91 -9.22
N HIS A 115 32.96 11.23 -9.17
CA HIS A 115 32.70 10.14 -8.23
C HIS A 115 33.66 8.96 -8.43
N GLU A 116 34.03 8.64 -9.66
CA GLU A 116 35.05 7.61 -9.94
C GLU A 116 36.42 8.02 -9.38
N VAL A 117 36.86 9.26 -9.64
CA VAL A 117 38.12 9.80 -9.09
C VAL A 117 38.11 9.83 -7.56
N LEU A 118 37.01 10.29 -6.96
CA LEU A 118 36.85 10.31 -5.49
C LEU A 118 36.94 8.91 -4.90
N ARG A 119 36.25 7.92 -5.47
CA ARG A 119 36.31 6.52 -5.01
C ARG A 119 37.74 5.96 -5.08
N ALA A 120 38.47 6.25 -6.15
CA ALA A 120 39.86 5.84 -6.27
C ALA A 120 40.73 6.49 -5.17
N LYS A 121 40.55 7.79 -4.93
CA LYS A 121 41.30 8.53 -3.91
C LYS A 121 40.97 8.11 -2.49
N GLU A 122 39.71 7.83 -2.19
CA GLU A 122 39.27 7.29 -0.90
C GLU A 122 39.93 5.94 -0.61
N LYS A 123 40.05 5.08 -1.62
CA LYS A 123 40.72 3.78 -1.48
C LYS A 123 42.21 3.93 -1.19
N GLU A 124 42.90 4.85 -1.88
CA GLU A 124 44.30 5.19 -1.61
C GLU A 124 44.47 5.70 -0.18
N LEU A 125 43.67 6.70 0.23
CA LEU A 125 43.76 7.30 1.55
C LEU A 125 43.42 6.30 2.66
N MET A 126 42.44 5.41 2.45
CA MET A 126 42.13 4.34 3.39
C MET A 126 43.31 3.38 3.57
N PHE A 127 44.02 3.06 2.48
CA PHE A 127 45.22 2.23 2.55
C PHE A 127 46.34 2.92 3.32
N GLU A 128 46.59 4.21 3.05
CA GLU A 128 47.56 5.01 3.79
C GLU A 128 47.22 5.13 5.28
N LEU A 129 45.94 5.40 5.60
CA LEU A 129 45.46 5.45 6.98
C LEU A 129 45.63 4.11 7.69
N LYS A 130 45.39 2.99 7.00
CA LYS A 130 45.62 1.65 7.56
C LYS A 130 47.09 1.45 7.92
N ILE A 131 48.01 1.83 7.03
CA ILE A 131 49.46 1.75 7.29
C ILE A 131 49.83 2.62 8.50
N MET A 132 49.40 3.88 8.51
CA MET A 132 49.70 4.81 9.60
C MET A 132 49.14 4.33 10.95
N ASN A 133 47.91 3.80 10.96
CA ASN A 133 47.31 3.25 12.16
C ASN A 133 48.04 2.01 12.68
N ASN A 134 48.54 1.15 11.79
CA ASN A 134 49.37 0.01 12.18
C ASN A 134 50.69 0.49 12.81
N HIS A 135 51.37 1.45 12.19
CA HIS A 135 52.59 2.04 12.77
C HIS A 135 52.32 2.69 14.14
N LEU A 136 51.22 3.43 14.27
CA LEU A 136 50.83 4.05 15.54
C LEU A 136 50.54 2.99 16.61
N HIS A 137 49.90 1.88 16.22
CA HIS A 137 49.65 0.76 17.11
C HIS A 137 50.96 0.11 17.58
N GLU A 138 51.89 -0.19 16.67
CA GLU A 138 53.21 -0.75 17.02
C GLU A 138 54.00 0.19 17.94
N LEU A 139 54.03 1.49 17.63
CA LEU A 139 54.67 2.48 18.49
C LEU A 139 54.03 2.53 19.87
N ARG A 140 52.71 2.48 19.96
CA ARG A 140 52.00 2.42 21.25
C ARG A 140 52.36 1.16 22.03
N LEU A 141 52.38 0.00 21.38
CA LEU A 141 52.80 -1.26 22.00
C LEU A 141 54.24 -1.18 22.52
N ASN A 142 55.15 -0.63 21.72
CA ASN A 142 56.55 -0.44 22.10
C ASN A 142 56.69 0.53 23.29
N VAL A 143 56.01 1.68 23.25
CA VAL A 143 55.99 2.64 24.36
C VAL A 143 55.43 1.97 25.63
N THR A 144 54.32 1.25 25.53
CA THR A 144 53.76 0.50 26.67
C THR A 144 54.76 -0.53 27.20
N ALA A 145 55.42 -1.31 26.34
CA ALA A 145 56.43 -2.29 26.75
C ALA A 145 57.64 -1.65 27.45
N LEU A 146 58.07 -0.46 26.99
CA LEU A 146 59.14 0.32 27.62
C LEU A 146 58.73 0.86 29.01
N TYR A 147 57.47 1.26 29.19
CA TYR A 147 56.96 1.72 30.49
C TYR A 147 56.73 0.57 31.48
N THR A 148 56.40 -0.64 31.03
CA THR A 148 55.98 -1.75 31.91
C THR A 148 57.03 -2.83 32.14
N ASN A 149 58.13 -2.83 31.38
CA ASN A 149 59.25 -3.79 31.46
C ASN A 149 58.82 -5.27 31.63
N LYS A 150 57.70 -5.66 31.00
CA LYS A 150 57.14 -7.01 31.04
C LYS A 150 56.41 -7.36 29.73
N PRO A 151 56.51 -8.62 29.26
CA PRO A 151 55.89 -9.06 28.01
C PRO A 151 54.36 -9.21 28.16
N THR A 152 53.68 -9.10 27.01
CA THR A 152 52.22 -9.16 26.82
C THR A 152 51.57 -10.40 27.44
N SER A 153 50.66 -10.20 28.39
CA SER A 153 49.59 -11.13 28.73
C SER A 153 48.38 -10.38 29.28
N GLU A 154 47.19 -10.83 28.91
CA GLU A 154 45.86 -10.23 29.13
C GLU A 154 45.52 -9.97 30.62
N GLU A 155 44.95 -8.80 30.96
CA GLU A 155 44.34 -8.52 32.28
C GLU A 155 42.91 -8.00 32.11
N ARG A 156 41.88 -8.80 32.44
CA ARG A 156 41.20 -9.06 33.74
C ARG A 156 40.14 -8.02 34.13
N ARG A 157 38.88 -8.48 34.20
CA ARG A 157 37.68 -7.73 34.59
C ARG A 157 37.78 -7.27 36.07
N GLN A 158 37.33 -6.04 36.36
CA GLN A 158 37.30 -5.48 37.72
C GLN A 158 36.38 -6.30 38.65
N PHE A 159 36.88 -6.65 39.84
CA PHE A 159 36.12 -7.38 40.87
C PHE A 159 35.20 -6.42 41.64
N ILE A 160 33.88 -6.57 41.49
CA ILE A 160 32.86 -5.77 42.20
C ILE A 160 31.97 -6.72 43.00
N MET A 161 32.04 -6.63 44.34
CA MET A 161 31.19 -7.41 45.25
C MET A 161 30.78 -6.55 46.46
N PRO A 162 29.48 -6.41 46.79
CA PRO A 162 29.02 -5.62 47.92
C PRO A 162 29.32 -6.31 49.27
N CYS A 163 29.44 -5.53 50.33
CA CYS A 163 29.65 -6.04 51.69
C CYS A 163 28.39 -6.75 52.23
N PRO A 164 28.51 -7.92 52.88
CA PRO A 164 27.37 -8.67 53.43
C PRO A 164 26.84 -8.14 54.78
N VAL A 165 27.42 -7.08 55.33
CA VAL A 165 27.00 -6.52 56.63
C VAL A 165 25.82 -5.57 56.43
N ASP A 166 24.75 -5.77 57.20
CA ASP A 166 23.57 -4.91 57.18
C ASP A 166 23.96 -3.44 57.45
N ASP A 167 23.43 -2.52 56.63
CA ASP A 167 23.70 -1.07 56.62
C ASP A 167 25.12 -0.63 56.19
N CYS A 168 25.96 -1.54 55.70
CA CYS A 168 27.25 -1.19 55.09
C CYS A 168 27.14 -0.98 53.56
N ARG A 169 27.47 0.23 53.06
CA ARG A 169 27.46 0.56 51.63
C ARG A 169 28.79 0.31 50.90
N GLY A 170 29.64 -0.54 51.47
CA GLY A 170 31.00 -0.77 51.00
C GLY A 170 31.13 -1.92 50.01
N PHE A 171 32.25 -1.96 49.30
CA PHE A 171 32.62 -3.04 48.40
C PHE A 171 33.80 -3.85 48.94
N LEU A 172 33.81 -5.14 48.64
CA LEU A 172 34.88 -6.06 48.97
C LEU A 172 36.00 -5.97 47.93
N SER A 173 37.25 -5.95 48.40
CA SER A 173 38.43 -6.13 47.55
C SER A 173 38.55 -7.59 47.08
N SER A 174 39.48 -7.89 46.17
CA SER A 174 39.80 -9.27 45.74
C SER A 174 40.13 -10.22 46.91
N GLN A 175 40.52 -9.66 48.06
CA GLN A 175 40.80 -10.38 49.31
C GLN A 175 39.55 -10.57 50.19
N HIS A 176 38.36 -10.25 49.69
CA HIS A 176 37.08 -10.31 50.40
C HIS A 176 37.05 -9.47 51.70
N LYS A 177 37.80 -8.37 51.71
CA LYS A 177 37.80 -7.35 52.78
C LYS A 177 37.00 -6.13 52.34
N CYS A 178 36.03 -5.69 53.14
CA CYS A 178 35.29 -4.46 52.87
C CYS A 178 36.18 -3.23 53.06
N GLY A 179 36.20 -2.34 52.07
CA GLY A 179 36.95 -1.09 52.16
C GLY A 179 36.39 -0.06 53.17
N LEU A 180 35.10 -0.17 53.54
CA LEU A 180 34.45 0.77 54.47
C LEU A 180 34.47 0.27 55.92
N CYS A 181 33.88 -0.89 56.19
CA CYS A 181 33.79 -1.43 57.56
C CYS A 181 34.98 -2.32 57.95
N SER A 182 35.93 -2.57 57.03
CA SER A 182 37.12 -3.41 57.26
C SER A 182 36.85 -4.86 57.68
N ILE A 183 35.60 -5.33 57.57
CA ILE A 183 35.21 -6.71 57.84
C ILE A 183 35.58 -7.63 56.68
N TYR A 184 35.99 -8.85 56.99
CA TYR A 184 36.23 -9.93 56.05
C TYR A 184 34.99 -10.81 55.90
N SER A 185 34.74 -11.24 54.67
CA SER A 185 33.71 -12.23 54.34
C SER A 185 34.33 -13.49 53.75
N CYS A 186 33.70 -14.64 53.96
CA CYS A 186 34.15 -15.90 53.39
C CYS A 186 34.04 -15.89 51.86
N VAL A 187 35.09 -16.38 51.17
CA VAL A 187 35.14 -16.49 49.70
C VAL A 187 34.11 -17.50 49.16
N HIS A 188 33.83 -18.54 49.95
CA HIS A 188 33.01 -19.68 49.56
C HIS A 188 31.51 -19.43 49.79
N CYS A 189 31.12 -19.08 51.01
CA CYS A 189 29.71 -18.89 51.40
C CYS A 189 29.29 -17.42 51.58
N ASN A 190 30.18 -16.44 51.38
CA ASN A 190 29.94 -15.00 51.62
C ASN A 190 29.51 -14.62 53.06
N ALA A 191 29.60 -15.53 54.04
CA ALA A 191 29.30 -15.23 55.44
C ALA A 191 30.32 -14.25 56.05
N VAL A 192 29.87 -13.45 57.02
CA VAL A 192 30.71 -12.51 57.78
C VAL A 192 31.66 -13.31 58.68
N ILE A 193 32.98 -13.11 58.53
CA ILE A 193 34.01 -13.75 59.35
C ILE A 193 34.34 -12.89 60.57
N GLY A 194 34.57 -11.59 60.37
CA GLY A 194 35.01 -10.67 61.42
C GLY A 194 35.99 -9.62 60.93
N HIS A 195 36.73 -8.98 61.85
CA HIS A 195 37.76 -7.99 61.52
C HIS A 195 39.12 -8.61 61.17
N ASN A 196 39.33 -9.89 61.49
CA ASN A 196 40.52 -10.64 61.09
C ASN A 196 40.16 -11.71 60.08
N LYS A 197 41.09 -11.97 59.15
CA LYS A 197 40.91 -12.96 58.09
C LYS A 197 40.95 -14.40 58.61
N ASP A 198 41.68 -14.60 59.71
CA ASP A 198 41.99 -15.92 60.27
C ASP A 198 41.06 -16.31 61.43
N ASP A 199 39.97 -15.55 61.65
CA ASP A 199 38.97 -15.92 62.65
C ASP A 199 38.30 -17.26 62.24
N PRO A 200 38.06 -18.21 63.17
CA PRO A 200 37.57 -19.53 62.83
C PRO A 200 36.20 -19.47 62.15
N HIS A 201 36.16 -19.77 60.85
CA HIS A 201 34.93 -19.89 60.08
C HIS A 201 34.87 -21.25 59.40
N ILE A 202 33.84 -22.03 59.72
CA ILE A 202 33.52 -23.29 59.06
C ILE A 202 32.30 -23.04 58.20
N CYS A 203 32.43 -23.21 56.88
CA CYS A 203 31.31 -23.04 55.96
C CYS A 203 30.31 -24.18 56.16
N ASN A 204 29.03 -23.84 56.20
CA ASN A 204 27.97 -24.82 56.01
C ASN A 204 27.90 -25.19 54.51
N ASP A 205 27.86 -26.49 54.21
CA ASP A 205 27.82 -27.01 52.83
C ASP A 205 26.61 -26.48 52.05
N ASP A 206 25.48 -26.25 52.72
CA ASP A 206 24.27 -25.72 52.08
C ASP A 206 24.43 -24.24 51.68
N ASP A 207 25.15 -23.44 52.47
CA ASP A 207 25.42 -22.03 52.16
C ASP A 207 26.44 -21.89 51.03
N VAL A 208 27.41 -22.80 50.94
CA VAL A 208 28.38 -22.85 49.83
C VAL A 208 27.66 -23.19 48.53
N LYS A 209 26.83 -24.24 48.52
CA LYS A 209 26.06 -24.65 47.33
C LYS A 209 25.09 -23.55 46.88
N SER A 210 24.44 -22.88 47.84
CA SER A 210 23.54 -21.76 47.55
C SER A 210 24.30 -20.57 46.94
N THR A 211 25.47 -20.23 47.49
CA THR A 211 26.31 -19.14 46.98
C THR A 211 26.85 -19.44 45.58
N GLU A 212 27.25 -20.68 45.31
CA GLU A 212 27.69 -21.13 44.00
C GLU A 212 26.57 -21.08 42.96
N LEU A 213 25.37 -21.52 43.31
CA LEU A 213 24.20 -21.45 42.43
C LEU A 213 23.87 -19.99 42.08
N ILE A 214 23.86 -19.10 43.07
CA ILE A 214 23.64 -17.66 42.86
C ILE A 214 24.75 -17.08 41.96
N LYS A 215 26.03 -17.41 42.19
CA LYS A 215 27.14 -16.94 41.35
C LYS A 215 27.03 -17.41 39.90
N LYS A 216 26.47 -18.60 39.67
CA LYS A 216 26.27 -19.18 38.34
C LYS A 216 25.10 -18.56 37.58
N GLU A 217 23.99 -18.31 38.26
CA GLU A 217 22.73 -17.86 37.63
C GLU A 217 22.59 -16.33 37.56
N THR A 218 23.44 -15.59 38.28
CA THR A 218 23.35 -14.13 38.38
C THR A 218 24.64 -13.41 38.00
N LYS A 219 24.51 -12.19 37.48
CA LYS A 219 25.65 -11.29 37.24
C LYS A 219 25.54 -10.03 38.12
N PRO A 220 26.67 -9.48 38.61
CA PRO A 220 26.64 -8.25 39.38
C PRO A 220 26.33 -7.05 38.48
N CYS A 221 25.51 -6.11 38.97
CA CYS A 221 25.34 -4.81 38.35
C CYS A 221 26.69 -4.08 38.31
N PRO A 222 27.08 -3.49 37.16
CA PRO A 222 28.37 -2.81 37.02
C PRO A 222 28.51 -1.55 37.88
N THR A 223 27.39 -0.98 38.37
CA THR A 223 27.41 0.22 39.21
C THR A 223 27.38 -0.09 40.71
N CYS A 224 26.52 -1.02 41.16
CA CYS A 224 26.29 -1.25 42.59
C CYS A 224 26.58 -2.68 43.05
N GLY A 225 26.98 -3.59 42.16
CA GLY A 225 27.33 -4.98 42.52
C GLY A 225 26.15 -5.89 42.86
N THR A 226 24.91 -5.39 42.88
CA THR A 226 23.70 -6.20 43.11
C THR A 226 23.62 -7.33 42.09
N ARG A 227 23.43 -8.56 42.57
CA ARG A 227 23.30 -9.78 41.76
C ARG A 227 21.93 -9.78 41.08
N ILE A 228 21.92 -9.74 39.75
CA ILE A 228 20.71 -9.73 38.93
C ILE A 228 20.68 -11.05 38.15
N TYR A 229 19.54 -11.73 38.16
CA TYR A 229 19.31 -12.89 37.30
C TYR A 229 18.55 -12.44 36.04
N LYS A 230 18.74 -13.15 34.94
CA LYS A 230 18.08 -12.85 33.67
C LYS A 230 17.20 -14.02 33.26
N ILE A 231 15.88 -13.80 33.22
CA ILE A 231 14.94 -14.62 32.46
C ILE A 231 15.08 -14.19 30.97
N THR A 232 14.84 -15.07 30.02
CA THR A 232 15.06 -14.85 28.57
C THR A 232 14.57 -13.48 28.06
N GLY A 233 15.26 -12.90 27.07
CA GLY A 233 14.89 -11.62 26.48
C GLY A 233 16.05 -10.71 26.10
N CYS A 234 15.77 -9.41 25.98
CA CYS A 234 16.69 -8.37 25.49
C CYS A 234 17.98 -8.23 26.33
N ASP A 235 19.07 -7.76 25.73
CA ASP A 235 20.36 -7.55 26.39
C ASP A 235 20.33 -6.43 27.46
N GLN A 236 19.45 -5.44 27.32
CA GLN A 236 19.37 -4.32 28.25
C GLN A 236 18.72 -4.74 29.58
N MET A 237 19.50 -4.67 30.66
CA MET A 237 19.07 -4.95 32.03
C MET A 237 18.87 -3.66 32.81
N TRP A 238 17.94 -3.67 33.75
CA TRP A 238 17.67 -2.58 34.67
C TRP A 238 17.91 -3.03 36.11
N CYS A 239 18.78 -2.33 36.84
CA CYS A 239 18.99 -2.62 38.25
C CYS A 239 17.92 -1.94 39.11
N THR A 240 17.09 -2.72 39.82
CA THR A 240 16.07 -2.20 40.75
C THR A 240 16.66 -1.59 42.03
N GLY A 241 17.93 -1.85 42.34
CA GLY A 241 18.60 -1.27 43.52
C GLY A 241 19.17 0.12 43.25
N CYS A 242 19.88 0.32 42.14
CA CYS A 242 20.53 1.60 41.81
C CYS A 242 19.87 2.37 40.65
N HIS A 243 18.83 1.82 40.04
CA HIS A 243 18.05 2.45 38.97
C HIS A 243 18.90 2.87 37.76
N LYS A 244 19.80 1.98 37.32
CA LYS A 244 20.61 2.17 36.11
C LYS A 244 20.44 1.03 35.12
N ALA A 245 20.41 1.37 33.83
CA ALA A 245 20.42 0.43 32.73
C ALA A 245 21.85 0.02 32.35
N PHE A 246 22.04 -1.23 31.93
CA PHE A 246 23.32 -1.74 31.46
C PHE A 246 23.15 -2.94 30.52
N SER A 247 24.15 -3.22 29.70
CA SER A 247 24.19 -4.40 28.82
C SER A 247 24.55 -5.67 29.61
N TRP A 248 23.74 -6.73 29.50
CA TRP A 248 24.00 -8.02 30.16
C TRP A 248 25.23 -8.75 29.61
N LYS A 249 25.50 -8.62 28.30
CA LYS A 249 26.67 -9.22 27.65
C LYS A 249 27.96 -8.50 28.00
N THR A 250 27.96 -7.16 27.97
CA THR A 250 29.19 -6.37 28.05
C THR A 250 29.43 -5.73 29.43
N GLY A 251 28.40 -5.56 30.25
CA GLY A 251 28.49 -4.89 31.55
C GLY A 251 28.64 -3.36 31.45
N VAL A 252 28.52 -2.77 30.27
CA VAL A 252 28.61 -1.31 30.08
C VAL A 252 27.27 -0.65 30.46
N VAL A 253 27.34 0.47 31.18
CA VAL A 253 26.16 1.27 31.55
C VAL A 253 25.54 1.86 30.28
N ASP A 254 24.25 1.61 30.08
CA ASP A 254 23.49 2.07 28.94
C ASP A 254 22.82 3.41 29.28
N THR A 255 23.10 4.43 28.48
CA THR A 255 22.55 5.80 28.63
C THR A 255 21.48 6.14 27.59
N GLY A 256 21.14 5.17 26.73
CA GLY A 256 20.14 5.33 25.68
C GLY A 256 18.70 5.09 26.15
N ARG A 257 17.82 4.79 25.19
CA ARG A 257 16.40 4.52 25.45
C ARG A 257 16.21 3.23 26.25
N ILE A 258 15.67 3.35 27.45
CA ILE A 258 15.42 2.21 28.34
C ILE A 258 14.09 1.54 27.98
N HIS A 259 14.16 0.27 27.62
CA HIS A 259 13.03 -0.57 27.22
C HIS A 259 12.88 -1.81 28.12
N ASN A 260 13.59 -1.86 29.25
CA ASN A 260 13.46 -2.95 30.23
C ASN A 260 12.12 -2.89 30.99
N PRO A 261 11.36 -4.00 31.12
CA PRO A 261 10.08 -4.02 31.84
C PRO A 261 10.13 -3.52 33.30
N HIS A 262 11.21 -3.76 34.03
CA HIS A 262 11.37 -3.30 35.41
C HIS A 262 11.55 -1.79 35.52
N PHE A 263 12.06 -1.13 34.48
CA PHE A 263 12.11 0.33 34.41
C PHE A 263 10.69 0.91 34.34
N TYR A 264 9.83 0.36 33.48
CA TYR A 264 8.44 0.80 33.37
C TYR A 264 7.62 0.49 34.65
N GLN A 265 7.92 -0.61 35.34
CA GLN A 265 7.33 -0.91 36.65
C GLN A 265 7.72 0.15 37.69
N TYR A 266 9.01 0.43 37.85
CA TYR A 266 9.51 1.48 38.73
C TYR A 266 8.88 2.84 38.41
N GLN A 267 8.71 3.16 37.11
CA GLN A 267 8.07 4.39 36.67
C GLN A 267 6.57 4.47 37.05
N ARG A 268 5.83 3.35 37.01
CA ARG A 268 4.43 3.29 37.46
C ARG A 268 4.30 3.45 38.98
N GLU A 269 5.17 2.82 39.75
CA GLU A 269 5.16 2.84 41.22
C GLU A 269 5.53 4.22 41.79
N ASN A 270 6.37 4.98 41.08
CA ASN A 270 6.78 6.33 41.51
C ASN A 270 5.98 7.46 40.82
N ALA A 271 4.97 7.13 40.00
CA ALA A 271 4.05 8.11 39.44
C ALA A 271 2.89 8.36 40.42
N ALA A 272 2.55 9.63 40.69
CA ALA A 272 1.58 10.05 41.72
C ALA A 272 0.17 9.41 41.60
N ASN A 273 -0.20 8.88 40.42
CA ASN A 273 -1.51 8.25 40.16
C ASN A 273 -1.42 6.84 39.53
N GLY A 274 -0.27 6.15 39.58
CA GLY A 274 -0.13 4.76 39.08
C GLY A 274 -0.21 4.58 37.55
N VAL A 275 -0.32 5.66 36.77
CA VAL A 275 -0.35 5.64 35.30
C VAL A 275 1.00 6.09 34.76
N ALA A 276 1.66 5.23 33.95
CA ALA A 276 2.91 5.59 33.29
C ALA A 276 2.69 6.76 32.28
N PRO A 277 3.49 7.83 32.31
CA PRO A 277 3.36 8.94 31.36
C PRO A 277 3.58 8.45 29.92
N ARG A 278 2.64 8.73 29.00
CA ARG A 278 2.82 8.43 27.57
C ARG A 278 3.90 9.33 26.97
N VAL A 279 4.67 8.78 26.03
CA VAL A 279 5.71 9.51 25.30
C VAL A 279 5.07 10.54 24.37
N PRO A 280 5.56 11.80 24.33
CA PRO A 280 5.12 12.79 23.35
C PRO A 280 5.28 12.25 21.92
N GLY A 281 4.17 12.15 21.17
CA GLY A 281 4.13 11.55 19.83
C GLY A 281 3.09 10.44 19.65
N ASP A 282 2.45 9.99 20.73
CA ASP A 282 1.27 9.11 20.66
C ASP A 282 0.02 9.96 20.37
N GLY A 283 -0.04 10.47 19.14
CA GLY A 283 -1.06 11.39 18.66
C GLY A 283 -2.25 10.66 18.05
N ALA A 284 -3.39 10.80 18.71
CA ALA A 284 -4.69 10.63 18.08
C ALA A 284 -4.87 11.65 16.95
N CYS A 285 -5.65 11.23 15.93
CA CYS A 285 -6.13 11.98 14.77
C CYS A 285 -5.29 11.83 13.49
N ASN A 286 -5.72 10.88 12.64
CA ASN A 286 -5.54 10.82 11.17
C ASN A 286 -6.47 9.72 10.58
N GLY A 287 -7.79 9.85 10.75
CA GLY A 287 -8.79 8.91 10.15
C GLY A 287 -9.45 7.91 11.11
N LEU A 288 -9.12 7.95 12.40
CA LEU A 288 -9.67 7.06 13.45
C LEU A 288 -11.12 7.37 13.87
N ASP A 289 -11.65 8.55 13.55
CA ASP A 289 -12.96 8.96 14.05
C ASP A 289 -14.14 8.28 13.35
N LEU A 290 -13.99 7.79 12.10
CA LEU A 290 -15.12 7.14 11.42
C LEU A 290 -15.33 5.70 11.88
N TYR A 291 -14.27 4.89 12.06
CA TYR A 291 -14.43 3.52 12.59
C TYR A 291 -14.95 3.53 14.03
N TYR A 292 -14.40 4.38 14.91
CA TYR A 292 -14.89 4.48 16.28
C TYR A 292 -16.32 4.99 16.34
N ALA A 293 -16.67 6.03 15.58
CA ALA A 293 -18.03 6.56 15.52
C ALA A 293 -19.02 5.55 14.92
N VAL A 294 -18.66 4.83 13.85
CA VAL A 294 -19.51 3.78 13.27
C VAL A 294 -19.69 2.64 14.27
N ASN A 295 -18.63 2.20 14.93
CA ASN A 295 -18.74 1.12 15.90
C ASN A 295 -19.60 1.53 17.10
N HIS A 296 -19.36 2.72 17.66
CA HIS A 296 -20.04 3.21 18.85
C HIS A 296 -21.48 3.65 18.60
N SER A 297 -21.71 4.42 17.54
CA SER A 297 -23.00 5.05 17.25
C SER A 297 -23.90 4.23 16.33
N ILE A 298 -23.38 3.23 15.61
CA ILE A 298 -24.16 2.37 14.71
C ILE A 298 -24.11 0.91 15.17
N VAL A 299 -22.94 0.26 15.11
CA VAL A 299 -22.80 -1.19 15.29
C VAL A 299 -23.26 -1.65 16.69
N ARG A 300 -22.93 -0.89 17.75
CA ARG A 300 -23.35 -1.19 19.13
C ARG A 300 -24.84 -0.99 19.39
N LYS A 301 -25.53 -0.14 18.61
CA LYS A 301 -26.99 0.06 18.72
C LYS A 301 -27.78 -1.09 18.11
N LEU A 302 -27.19 -1.83 17.17
CA LEU A 302 -27.84 -2.95 16.49
C LEU A 302 -27.95 -4.20 17.40
N PRO A 303 -29.06 -4.95 17.33
CA PRO A 303 -29.20 -6.26 17.99
C PRO A 303 -28.09 -7.23 17.58
N PHE A 304 -27.69 -8.13 18.48
CA PHE A 304 -26.64 -9.12 18.19
C PHE A 304 -27.00 -10.04 17.00
N GLU A 305 -28.25 -10.47 16.94
CA GLU A 305 -28.79 -11.37 15.91
C GLU A 305 -29.36 -10.62 14.69
N ALA A 306 -29.05 -9.32 14.56
CA ALA A 306 -29.56 -8.51 13.46
C ALA A 306 -29.03 -9.03 12.11
N VAL A 307 -29.97 -9.38 11.22
CA VAL A 307 -29.70 -9.81 9.84
C VAL A 307 -30.46 -8.95 8.84
N MET A 308 -29.99 -8.95 7.59
CA MET A 308 -30.71 -8.38 6.46
C MET A 308 -31.96 -9.22 6.14
N PRO A 309 -33.13 -8.58 5.95
CA PRO A 309 -34.32 -9.28 5.47
C PRO A 309 -34.09 -9.86 4.07
N GLY A 310 -34.43 -11.13 3.86
CA GLY A 310 -34.43 -11.78 2.54
C GLY A 310 -33.20 -12.63 2.20
N ASN A 311 -32.03 -12.34 2.77
CA ASN A 311 -30.80 -13.12 2.51
C ASN A 311 -30.01 -13.51 3.78
N SER A 312 -30.54 -13.20 4.97
CA SER A 312 -29.97 -13.59 6.27
C SER A 312 -28.52 -13.17 6.50
N ILE A 313 -28.02 -12.17 5.77
CA ILE A 313 -26.65 -11.67 5.93
C ILE A 313 -26.53 -10.93 7.28
N PRO A 314 -25.52 -11.24 8.11
CA PRO A 314 -25.31 -10.54 9.37
C PRO A 314 -25.10 -9.03 9.18
N LEU A 315 -25.93 -8.22 9.85
CA LEU A 315 -26.00 -6.78 9.62
C LEU A 315 -24.75 -6.04 10.10
N LYS A 316 -24.21 -6.43 11.27
CA LYS A 316 -23.05 -5.76 11.87
C LYS A 316 -21.79 -5.87 11.00
N PRO A 317 -21.35 -7.08 10.55
CA PRO A 317 -20.25 -7.20 9.61
C PRO A 317 -20.51 -6.46 8.30
N LEU A 318 -21.75 -6.50 7.79
CA LEU A 318 -22.11 -5.84 6.54
C LEU A 318 -21.92 -4.32 6.59
N VAL A 319 -22.35 -3.67 7.68
CA VAL A 319 -22.12 -2.23 7.92
C VAL A 319 -20.62 -1.91 7.94
N ILE A 320 -19.81 -2.74 8.60
CA ILE A 320 -18.35 -2.55 8.66
C ILE A 320 -17.71 -2.72 7.28
N LYS A 321 -18.13 -3.74 6.51
CA LYS A 321 -17.65 -3.94 5.14
C LYS A 321 -18.00 -2.76 4.23
N LEU A 322 -19.25 -2.27 4.31
CA LEU A 322 -19.69 -1.09 3.57
C LEU A 322 -18.84 0.13 3.90
N HIS A 323 -18.59 0.38 5.19
CA HIS A 323 -17.73 1.47 5.65
C HIS A 323 -16.31 1.34 5.07
N ARG A 324 -15.72 0.14 5.14
CA ARG A 324 -14.38 -0.13 4.58
C ARG A 324 -14.33 0.07 3.07
N LEU A 325 -15.35 -0.36 2.34
CA LEU A 325 -15.48 -0.15 0.89
C LEU A 325 -15.49 1.35 0.55
N ILE A 326 -16.31 2.14 1.25
CA ILE A 326 -16.41 3.58 1.01
C ILE A 326 -15.10 4.27 1.35
N GLN A 327 -14.43 3.87 2.43
CA GLN A 327 -13.13 4.40 2.81
C GLN A 327 -12.05 4.07 1.78
N ASP A 328 -11.98 2.82 1.30
CA ASP A 328 -11.08 2.40 0.22
C ASP A 328 -11.30 3.22 -1.06
N ILE A 329 -12.56 3.39 -1.47
CA ILE A 329 -12.89 4.21 -2.64
C ILE A 329 -12.44 5.66 -2.44
N SER A 330 -12.75 6.25 -1.28
CA SER A 330 -12.56 7.69 -1.03
C SER A 330 -11.10 8.07 -0.82
N GLU A 331 -10.37 7.29 -0.03
CA GLU A 331 -9.02 7.63 0.43
C GLU A 331 -7.92 6.97 -0.42
N VAL A 332 -8.25 5.93 -1.19
CA VAL A 332 -7.26 5.22 -2.01
C VAL A 332 -7.58 5.36 -3.50
N ARG A 333 -8.76 4.90 -3.94
CA ARG A 333 -9.04 4.77 -5.38
C ARG A 333 -9.21 6.12 -6.08
N ILE A 334 -10.01 7.03 -5.50
CA ILE A 334 -10.25 8.35 -6.08
C ILE A 334 -8.94 9.14 -6.21
N PRO A 335 -8.10 9.29 -5.17
CA PRO A 335 -6.81 9.98 -5.28
C PRO A 335 -5.92 9.39 -6.36
N VAL A 336 -5.73 8.05 -6.36
CA VAL A 336 -4.88 7.36 -7.34
C VAL A 336 -5.37 7.60 -8.77
N ILE A 337 -6.68 7.54 -9.01
CA ILE A 337 -7.25 7.76 -10.35
C ILE A 337 -7.09 9.21 -10.78
N ARG A 338 -7.31 10.19 -9.89
CA ARG A 338 -7.11 11.61 -10.18
C ARG A 338 -5.66 11.92 -10.56
N ASP A 339 -4.70 11.41 -9.78
CA ASP A 339 -3.28 11.56 -10.07
C ASP A 339 -2.92 10.92 -11.42
N THR A 340 -3.47 9.75 -11.69
CA THR A 340 -3.27 9.06 -12.98
C THR A 340 -3.82 9.91 -14.13
N ILE A 341 -5.05 10.44 -14.03
CA ILE A 341 -5.66 11.30 -15.06
C ILE A 341 -4.82 12.55 -15.30
N ALA A 342 -4.32 13.20 -14.24
CA ALA A 342 -3.47 14.38 -14.34
C ALA A 342 -2.19 14.10 -15.14
N GLY A 343 -1.58 12.93 -14.94
CA GLY A 343 -0.40 12.50 -15.69
C GLY A 343 -0.66 12.14 -17.15
N LEU A 344 -1.82 11.57 -17.48
CA LEU A 344 -2.14 11.03 -18.81
C LEU A 344 -2.29 12.07 -19.93
N ASN A 345 -2.30 13.36 -19.61
CA ASN A 345 -2.32 14.44 -20.60
C ASN A 345 -0.94 15.08 -20.83
N ASN A 346 0.09 14.70 -20.08
CA ASN A 346 1.43 15.25 -20.20
C ASN A 346 2.34 14.31 -21.00
N PHE A 347 2.59 14.68 -22.26
CA PHE A 347 3.48 13.93 -23.17
C PHE A 347 4.84 14.62 -23.39
N GLU A 348 5.32 15.44 -22.45
CA GLU A 348 6.56 16.20 -22.61
C GLU A 348 7.79 15.28 -22.70
N ASN A 349 7.82 14.19 -21.94
CA ASN A 349 8.89 13.19 -21.99
C ASN A 349 8.91 12.43 -23.33
N GLU A 350 7.74 12.04 -23.83
CA GLU A 350 7.57 11.35 -25.10
C GLU A 350 8.00 12.24 -26.27
N ARG A 351 7.64 13.53 -26.22
CA ARG A 351 8.12 14.54 -27.18
C ARG A 351 9.63 14.71 -27.10
N TYR A 352 10.22 14.73 -25.90
CA TYR A 352 11.67 14.72 -25.72
C TYR A 352 12.34 13.52 -26.43
N TYR A 353 11.81 12.31 -26.23
CA TYR A 353 12.36 11.12 -26.90
C TYR A 353 12.25 11.18 -28.42
N TYR A 354 11.15 11.72 -28.94
CA TYR A 354 10.97 11.94 -30.37
C TYR A 354 11.96 12.98 -30.93
N ILE A 355 12.12 14.15 -30.27
CA ILE A 355 13.08 15.20 -30.68
C ILE A 355 14.51 14.66 -30.69
N MET A 356 14.88 13.87 -29.68
CA MET A 356 16.19 13.23 -29.58
C MET A 356 16.37 12.05 -30.55
N LYS A 357 15.41 11.80 -31.45
CA LYS A 357 15.39 10.69 -32.42
C LYS A 357 15.53 9.30 -31.79
N LYS A 358 15.13 9.18 -30.52
CA LYS A 358 15.08 7.89 -29.81
C LYS A 358 13.78 7.16 -30.08
N TRP A 359 12.70 7.91 -30.31
CA TRP A 359 11.41 7.39 -30.71
C TRP A 359 11.07 7.83 -32.14
N THR A 360 10.37 6.96 -32.85
CA THR A 360 9.74 7.20 -34.14
C THR A 360 8.43 7.97 -33.98
N LYS A 361 7.92 8.50 -35.10
CA LYS A 361 6.61 9.15 -35.14
C LYS A 361 5.47 8.18 -34.75
N ASP A 362 5.60 6.91 -35.11
CA ASP A 362 4.62 5.87 -34.78
C ASP A 362 4.60 5.59 -33.27
N GLU A 363 5.76 5.47 -32.62
CA GLU A 363 5.87 5.25 -31.17
C GLU A 363 5.25 6.40 -30.36
N LEU A 364 5.57 7.66 -30.69
CA LEU A 364 4.94 8.83 -30.07
C LEU A 364 3.42 8.77 -30.24
N SER A 365 2.97 8.53 -31.47
CA SER A 365 1.56 8.46 -31.79
C SER A 365 0.81 7.34 -31.02
N ASN A 366 1.46 6.18 -30.82
CA ASN A 366 0.92 5.09 -30.01
C ASN A 366 0.86 5.44 -28.53
N ALA A 367 1.85 6.15 -27.99
CA ALA A 367 1.86 6.57 -26.59
C ALA A 367 0.74 7.59 -26.33
N VAL A 368 0.60 8.60 -27.19
CA VAL A 368 -0.44 9.62 -27.07
C VAL A 368 -1.84 9.01 -27.16
N TYR A 369 -2.08 8.11 -28.12
CA TYR A 369 -3.37 7.43 -28.24
C TYR A 369 -3.67 6.54 -27.02
N ARG A 370 -2.68 5.81 -26.50
CA ARG A 370 -2.83 5.01 -25.27
C ARG A 370 -3.20 5.90 -24.09
N GLY A 371 -2.56 7.06 -23.97
CA GLY A 371 -2.89 8.05 -22.94
C GLY A 371 -4.32 8.58 -23.05
N ASP A 372 -4.77 9.00 -24.24
CA ASP A 372 -6.16 9.46 -24.49
C ASP A 372 -7.18 8.38 -24.14
N SER A 373 -6.95 7.13 -24.56
CA SER A 373 -7.84 6.01 -24.24
C SER A 373 -7.91 5.74 -22.75
N LYS A 374 -6.77 5.73 -22.05
CA LYS A 374 -6.71 5.50 -20.61
C LYS A 374 -7.32 6.65 -19.82
N HIS A 375 -7.14 7.89 -20.29
CA HIS A 375 -7.73 9.06 -19.68
C HIS A 375 -9.25 8.97 -19.69
N LYS A 376 -9.85 8.61 -20.83
CA LYS A 376 -11.31 8.45 -20.96
C LYS A 376 -11.85 7.35 -20.03
N GLU A 377 -11.22 6.17 -20.07
CA GLU A 377 -11.58 5.05 -19.19
C GLU A 377 -11.52 5.45 -17.71
N ASN A 378 -10.42 6.07 -17.28
CA ASN A 378 -10.24 6.50 -15.90
C ASN A 378 -11.22 7.61 -15.50
N THR A 379 -11.59 8.50 -16.43
CA THR A 379 -12.59 9.55 -16.18
C THR A 379 -13.96 8.93 -15.92
N GLU A 380 -14.37 7.93 -16.72
CA GLU A 380 -15.62 7.20 -16.49
C GLU A 380 -15.61 6.44 -15.15
N LEU A 381 -14.50 5.78 -14.81
CA LEU A 381 -14.33 5.11 -13.52
C LEU A 381 -14.39 6.11 -12.35
N LEU A 382 -13.75 7.27 -12.48
CA LEU A 382 -13.72 8.31 -11.46
C LEU A 382 -15.14 8.77 -11.12
N HIS A 383 -15.97 9.06 -12.12
CA HIS A 383 -17.35 9.49 -11.89
C HIS A 383 -18.17 8.46 -11.11
N ILE A 384 -17.99 7.17 -11.40
CA ILE A 384 -18.68 6.09 -10.66
C ILE A 384 -18.19 6.02 -9.21
N TYR A 385 -16.87 6.12 -9.00
CA TYR A 385 -16.30 6.10 -7.66
C TYR A 385 -16.70 7.33 -6.83
N GLU A 386 -16.74 8.51 -7.43
CA GLU A 386 -17.21 9.74 -6.77
C GLU A 386 -18.66 9.60 -6.34
N LEU A 387 -19.53 9.04 -7.18
CA LEU A 387 -20.92 8.76 -6.83
C LEU A 387 -21.01 7.79 -5.63
N LEU A 388 -20.29 6.67 -5.68
CA LEU A 388 -20.26 5.67 -4.59
C LEU A 388 -19.73 6.26 -3.28
N SER A 389 -18.69 7.09 -3.36
CA SER A 389 -18.05 7.76 -2.22
C SER A 389 -19.00 8.79 -1.59
N VAL A 390 -19.51 9.74 -2.37
CA VAL A 390 -20.36 10.82 -1.86
C VAL A 390 -21.64 10.26 -1.24
N THR A 391 -22.35 9.37 -1.95
CA THR A 391 -23.58 8.76 -1.40
C THR A 391 -23.29 7.89 -0.18
N GLY A 392 -22.14 7.23 -0.14
CA GLY A 392 -21.70 6.42 1.01
C GLY A 392 -21.40 7.26 2.25
N ILE A 393 -20.69 8.37 2.07
CA ILE A 393 -20.37 9.32 3.14
C ILE A 393 -21.67 9.95 3.69
N GLU A 394 -22.59 10.36 2.82
CA GLU A 394 -23.89 10.91 3.23
C GLU A 394 -24.74 9.90 4.00
N LEU A 395 -24.74 8.64 3.56
CA LEU A 395 -25.40 7.53 4.25
C LEU A 395 -24.87 7.39 5.67
N PHE A 396 -23.55 7.30 5.85
CA PHE A 396 -22.97 7.18 7.19
C PHE A 396 -23.17 8.44 8.03
N ALA A 397 -23.06 9.63 7.44
CA ALA A 397 -23.34 10.89 8.15
C ALA A 397 -24.79 10.95 8.66
N ARG A 398 -25.76 10.40 7.91
CA ARG A 398 -27.15 10.28 8.35
C ARG A 398 -27.28 9.30 9.51
N LEU A 399 -26.71 8.09 9.38
CA LEU A 399 -26.77 7.06 10.42
C LEU A 399 -26.07 7.48 11.72
N LEU A 400 -24.97 8.23 11.63
CA LEU A 400 -24.24 8.74 12.80
C LEU A 400 -25.04 9.80 13.58
N ARG A 401 -25.93 10.54 12.90
CA ARG A 401 -26.80 11.56 13.50
C ARG A 401 -28.14 11.02 13.98
N ASP A 402 -28.46 9.77 13.68
CA ASP A 402 -29.73 9.15 14.07
C ASP A 402 -29.69 8.73 15.55
N ASP A 403 -30.56 9.36 16.34
CA ASP A 403 -30.77 9.18 17.77
C ASP A 403 -32.08 8.45 18.11
N THR A 404 -32.73 7.84 17.11
CA THR A 404 -33.98 7.10 17.30
C THR A 404 -33.81 5.86 18.19
N ALA A 405 -34.94 5.35 18.69
CA ALA A 405 -34.99 4.12 19.49
C ALA A 405 -34.46 2.91 18.70
N LYS A 406 -33.91 1.91 19.40
CA LYS A 406 -33.18 0.78 18.79
C LYS A 406 -33.97 0.04 17.68
N GLU A 407 -35.28 -0.14 17.86
CA GLU A 407 -36.13 -0.82 16.87
C GLU A 407 -36.28 -0.02 15.57
N GLU A 408 -36.43 1.30 15.69
CA GLU A 408 -36.57 2.18 14.52
C GLU A 408 -35.21 2.39 13.85
N PHE A 409 -34.15 2.52 14.64
CA PHE A 409 -32.77 2.60 14.15
C PHE A 409 -32.38 1.37 13.32
N TYR A 410 -32.79 0.16 13.74
CA TYR A 410 -32.56 -1.07 12.96
C TYR A 410 -33.20 -0.97 11.56
N LYS A 411 -34.45 -0.49 11.47
CA LYS A 411 -35.12 -0.30 10.17
C LYS A 411 -34.40 0.75 9.32
N THR A 412 -33.96 1.86 9.91
CA THR A 412 -33.19 2.89 9.20
C THR A 412 -31.90 2.33 8.61
N VAL A 413 -31.16 1.50 9.36
CA VAL A 413 -29.92 0.87 8.88
C VAL A 413 -30.22 -0.10 7.73
N VAL A 414 -31.23 -0.96 7.86
CA VAL A 414 -31.63 -1.89 6.80
C VAL A 414 -32.02 -1.15 5.52
N ASN A 415 -32.85 -0.10 5.63
CA ASN A 415 -33.26 0.72 4.50
C ASN A 415 -32.04 1.39 3.82
N SER A 416 -31.13 1.94 4.62
CA SER A 416 -29.91 2.58 4.12
C SER A 416 -29.02 1.60 3.34
N ILE A 417 -28.87 0.37 3.84
CA ILE A 417 -28.08 -0.66 3.15
C ILE A 417 -28.77 -1.09 1.85
N ASN A 418 -30.10 -1.22 1.83
CA ASN A 418 -30.85 -1.52 0.61
C ASN A 418 -30.72 -0.40 -0.43
N GLU A 419 -30.83 0.87 -0.01
CA GLU A 419 -30.58 2.02 -0.88
C GLU A 419 -29.18 1.97 -1.50
N TYR A 420 -28.15 1.70 -0.68
CA TYR A 420 -26.79 1.60 -1.18
C TYR A 420 -26.56 0.38 -2.08
N ASN A 421 -27.20 -0.76 -1.81
CA ASN A 421 -27.16 -1.93 -2.69
C ASN A 421 -27.79 -1.65 -4.06
N ASN A 422 -28.88 -0.88 -4.10
CA ASN A 422 -29.48 -0.43 -5.36
C ASN A 422 -28.52 0.48 -6.13
N LEU A 423 -27.83 1.39 -5.43
CA LEU A 423 -26.77 2.21 -6.03
C LEU A 423 -25.62 1.34 -6.55
N ALA A 424 -25.12 0.38 -5.77
CA ALA A 424 -24.06 -0.54 -6.18
C ALA A 424 -24.47 -1.34 -7.43
N THR A 425 -25.73 -1.77 -7.51
CA THR A 425 -26.28 -2.45 -8.69
C THR A 425 -26.27 -1.55 -9.92
N TYR A 426 -26.70 -0.29 -9.78
CA TYR A 426 -26.62 0.70 -10.85
C TYR A 426 -25.16 0.93 -11.28
N CYS A 427 -24.24 1.11 -10.33
CA CYS A 427 -22.82 1.30 -10.59
C CYS A 427 -22.18 0.08 -11.27
N ASN A 428 -22.59 -1.14 -10.91
CA ASN A 428 -22.14 -2.37 -11.58
C ASN A 428 -22.54 -2.41 -13.06
N GLU A 429 -23.74 -1.93 -13.42
CA GLU A 429 -24.13 -1.80 -14.83
C GLU A 429 -23.32 -0.70 -15.57
N GLN A 430 -22.91 0.36 -14.87
CA GLN A 430 -21.98 1.36 -15.43
C GLN A 430 -20.57 0.78 -15.61
N PHE A 431 -20.04 0.06 -14.62
CA PHE A 431 -18.76 -0.65 -14.74
C PHE A 431 -18.78 -1.65 -15.90
N LYS A 432 -19.85 -2.44 -16.03
CA LYS A 432 -20.06 -3.34 -17.17
C LYS A 432 -20.03 -2.60 -18.50
N THR A 433 -20.63 -1.42 -18.58
CA THR A 433 -20.55 -0.56 -19.77
C THR A 433 -19.10 -0.19 -20.12
N ILE A 434 -18.29 0.17 -19.12
CA ILE A 434 -16.84 0.45 -19.31
C ILE A 434 -16.12 -0.81 -19.79
N SER A 435 -16.38 -1.96 -19.16
CA SER A 435 -15.76 -3.23 -19.56
C SER A 435 -16.07 -3.60 -21.01
N LEU A 436 -17.33 -3.43 -21.44
CA LEU A 436 -17.75 -3.64 -22.82
C LEU A 436 -17.22 -2.57 -23.78
N THR A 437 -16.92 -1.36 -23.32
CA THR A 437 -16.39 -0.31 -24.19
C THR A 437 -14.90 -0.50 -24.44
N TYR A 438 -14.13 -0.73 -23.37
CA TYR A 438 -12.66 -0.79 -23.39
C TYR A 438 -12.09 -2.23 -23.40
N ASN A 439 -12.93 -3.26 -23.27
CA ASN A 439 -12.54 -4.68 -23.22
C ASN A 439 -11.61 -5.03 -22.04
N HIS A 440 -11.82 -4.39 -20.89
CA HIS A 440 -11.01 -4.53 -19.69
C HIS A 440 -11.80 -5.14 -18.51
N ARG A 441 -11.07 -5.65 -17.51
CA ARG A 441 -11.66 -6.02 -16.22
C ARG A 441 -12.03 -4.76 -15.46
N VAL A 442 -13.22 -4.75 -14.87
CA VAL A 442 -13.79 -3.63 -14.10
C VAL A 442 -14.21 -4.11 -12.72
N PRO A 443 -14.38 -3.19 -11.75
CA PRO A 443 -14.89 -3.54 -10.44
C PRO A 443 -16.32 -4.09 -10.50
N PHE A 444 -16.63 -5.00 -9.59
CA PHE A 444 -17.97 -5.48 -9.30
C PHE A 444 -18.18 -5.49 -7.78
N ILE A 445 -19.21 -4.80 -7.30
CA ILE A 445 -19.56 -4.76 -5.87
C ILE A 445 -20.65 -5.79 -5.63
N ASN A 446 -20.34 -6.84 -4.86
CA ASN A 446 -21.33 -7.86 -4.52
C ASN A 446 -22.26 -7.40 -3.37
N GLN A 447 -23.28 -8.21 -3.04
CA GLN A 447 -24.23 -7.89 -1.95
C GLN A 447 -23.59 -7.84 -0.55
N GLY A 448 -22.38 -8.40 -0.40
CA GLY A 448 -21.58 -8.34 0.82
C GLY A 448 -20.66 -7.12 0.89
N PHE A 449 -20.69 -6.23 -0.11
CA PHE A 449 -19.77 -5.11 -0.29
C PHE A 449 -18.30 -5.50 -0.47
N ASP A 450 -18.04 -6.74 -0.90
CA ASP A 450 -16.71 -7.11 -1.36
C ASP A 450 -16.54 -6.63 -2.81
N LEU A 451 -15.32 -6.16 -3.13
CA LEU A 451 -14.98 -5.64 -4.44
C LEU A 451 -14.22 -6.68 -5.26
N GLU A 452 -14.86 -7.18 -6.29
CA GLU A 452 -14.32 -8.17 -7.22
C GLU A 452 -13.90 -7.50 -8.53
N LYS A 453 -13.10 -8.19 -9.36
CA LYS A 453 -12.75 -7.74 -10.71
C LYS A 453 -13.35 -8.68 -11.74
N VAL A 454 -14.21 -8.16 -12.61
CA VAL A 454 -14.96 -8.95 -13.60
C VAL A 454 -14.70 -8.42 -15.01
N LYS A 455 -14.62 -9.30 -16.00
CA LYS A 455 -14.59 -8.95 -17.42
C LYS A 455 -15.94 -9.25 -18.07
N HIS A 456 -16.52 -8.29 -18.78
CA HIS A 456 -17.72 -8.49 -19.58
C HIS A 456 -17.37 -8.55 -21.06
N THR A 457 -17.99 -9.47 -21.79
CA THR A 457 -17.80 -9.62 -23.24
C THR A 457 -19.15 -9.69 -23.97
N PHE A 458 -19.16 -9.31 -25.24
CA PHE A 458 -20.32 -9.50 -26.10
C PHE A 458 -20.30 -10.95 -26.63
N ARG A 459 -21.24 -11.80 -26.22
CA ARG A 459 -21.55 -13.04 -26.94
C ARG A 459 -22.71 -12.77 -27.92
N PRO A 460 -22.56 -13.03 -29.22
CA PRO A 460 -23.71 -13.18 -30.10
C PRO A 460 -24.38 -14.52 -29.79
N GLN A 461 -25.68 -14.49 -29.47
CA GLN A 461 -26.54 -15.68 -29.55
C GLN A 461 -26.56 -16.14 -31.01
N ILE A 462 -25.77 -17.16 -31.36
CA ILE A 462 -25.93 -17.86 -32.62
C ILE A 462 -27.03 -18.90 -32.38
N SER A 463 -28.28 -18.55 -32.68
CA SER A 463 -29.30 -19.58 -32.89
C SER A 463 -28.84 -20.42 -34.08
N LYS A 464 -28.35 -21.63 -33.83
CA LYS A 464 -28.11 -22.59 -34.90
C LYS A 464 -29.47 -22.85 -35.58
N PRO A 465 -29.62 -22.66 -36.90
CA PRO A 465 -30.84 -23.09 -37.56
C PRO A 465 -30.99 -24.60 -37.34
N LEU A 466 -32.12 -24.99 -36.77
CA LEU A 466 -32.53 -26.39 -36.68
C LEU A 466 -32.52 -26.96 -38.10
N LYS A 467 -31.67 -27.96 -38.37
CA LYS A 467 -31.71 -28.67 -39.65
C LYS A 467 -33.11 -29.25 -39.83
N PRO A 468 -33.80 -29.00 -40.96
CA PRO A 468 -35.09 -29.61 -41.21
C PRO A 468 -34.90 -31.13 -41.30
N LYS A 469 -35.72 -31.87 -40.54
CA LYS A 469 -35.86 -33.32 -40.73
C LYS A 469 -36.38 -33.55 -42.14
N GLN A 470 -35.74 -34.45 -42.86
CA GLN A 470 -36.13 -34.85 -44.22
C GLN A 470 -37.57 -35.34 -44.23
N GLY A 471 -38.41 -34.71 -45.06
CA GLY A 471 -39.71 -35.25 -45.45
C GLY A 471 -40.77 -34.18 -45.74
N GLY A 472 -41.01 -33.90 -47.03
CA GLY A 472 -42.31 -33.45 -47.55
C GLY A 472 -42.49 -31.95 -47.83
N VAL A 473 -42.62 -31.65 -49.14
CA VAL A 473 -43.39 -30.58 -49.84
C VAL A 473 -43.23 -29.10 -49.41
N VAL A 474 -43.13 -28.26 -50.44
CA VAL A 474 -42.81 -26.83 -50.53
C VAL A 474 -43.84 -25.92 -49.83
N GLU A 475 -43.34 -24.94 -49.07
CA GLU A 475 -43.88 -23.56 -49.01
C GLU A 475 -42.75 -22.62 -48.55
N GLU A 476 -42.49 -21.54 -49.30
CA GLU A 476 -41.58 -20.47 -48.89
C GLU A 476 -42.20 -19.74 -47.69
N VAL A 477 -41.69 -19.98 -46.49
CA VAL A 477 -42.00 -19.19 -45.30
C VAL A 477 -40.82 -18.26 -45.06
N GLU A 478 -41.03 -16.95 -45.25
CA GLU A 478 -40.14 -15.92 -44.73
C GLU A 478 -40.14 -16.03 -43.20
N VAL A 479 -39.04 -16.52 -42.64
CA VAL A 479 -38.81 -16.49 -41.19
C VAL A 479 -38.12 -15.18 -40.88
N GLU A 480 -38.88 -14.20 -40.38
CA GLU A 480 -38.33 -13.04 -39.69
C GLU A 480 -37.51 -13.53 -38.49
N VAL A 481 -36.18 -13.42 -38.60
CA VAL A 481 -35.28 -13.60 -37.45
C VAL A 481 -35.19 -12.24 -36.75
N GLU A 482 -36.10 -11.99 -35.81
CA GLU A 482 -35.88 -10.97 -34.79
C GLU A 482 -34.66 -11.40 -33.96
N VAL A 483 -33.53 -10.72 -34.19
CA VAL A 483 -32.35 -10.87 -33.34
C VAL A 483 -32.59 -10.02 -32.10
N GLU A 484 -33.31 -10.57 -31.13
CA GLU A 484 -33.22 -10.08 -29.76
C GLU A 484 -31.83 -10.43 -29.22
N VAL A 485 -31.05 -9.39 -28.93
CA VAL A 485 -29.72 -9.53 -28.33
C VAL A 485 -29.91 -9.81 -26.83
N GLU A 486 -30.22 -11.04 -26.47
CA GLU A 486 -30.15 -11.47 -25.07
C GLU A 486 -28.68 -11.58 -24.65
N VAL A 487 -28.33 -10.80 -23.62
CA VAL A 487 -26.98 -10.66 -23.07
C VAL A 487 -26.73 -11.76 -22.03
N GLU A 488 -26.12 -12.87 -22.43
CA GLU A 488 -25.55 -13.82 -21.46
C GLU A 488 -24.14 -13.38 -21.04
N VAL A 489 -23.94 -13.21 -19.74
CA VAL A 489 -22.70 -12.74 -19.11
C VAL A 489 -21.96 -13.93 -18.49
N GLU A 490 -20.73 -14.16 -18.89
CA GLU A 490 -19.81 -15.07 -18.19
C GLU A 490 -18.92 -14.23 -17.27
N VAL A 491 -18.95 -14.51 -15.97
CA VAL A 491 -18.22 -13.78 -14.93
C VAL A 491 -17.00 -14.62 -14.54
N GLU A 492 -15.80 -14.17 -14.91
CA GLU A 492 -14.57 -14.67 -14.29
C GLU A 492 -14.33 -13.89 -12.99
N VAL A 493 -14.49 -14.54 -11.83
CA VAL A 493 -14.19 -13.98 -10.50
C VAL A 493 -12.88 -14.58 -9.98
N GLU A 494 -11.90 -13.74 -9.64
CA GLU A 494 -10.79 -14.12 -8.77
C GLU A 494 -11.01 -13.49 -7.39
N VAL A 495 -11.15 -14.33 -6.37
CA VAL A 495 -11.26 -13.91 -4.97
C VAL A 495 -9.86 -13.87 -4.38
N GLU A 496 -9.34 -12.67 -4.13
CA GLU A 496 -8.16 -12.49 -3.28
C GLU A 496 -8.56 -12.74 -1.82
N VAL A 497 -8.28 -13.94 -1.32
CA VAL A 497 -8.41 -14.25 0.11
C VAL A 497 -7.21 -13.61 0.81
N VAL A 498 -7.43 -12.47 1.45
CA VAL A 498 -6.46 -11.92 2.41
C VAL A 498 -6.56 -12.78 3.67
N THR A 499 -5.69 -13.78 3.79
CA THR A 499 -5.48 -14.49 5.05
C THR A 499 -4.56 -13.65 5.92
N ASP A 500 -5.09 -13.13 7.03
CA ASP A 500 -4.27 -12.61 8.13
C ASP A 500 -3.42 -13.77 8.68
N SER A 501 -2.13 -13.77 8.36
CA SER A 501 -1.13 -14.53 9.10
C SER A 501 -0.07 -13.57 9.60
N GLU A 502 -0.17 -13.23 10.88
CA GLU A 502 0.96 -12.80 11.70
C GLU A 502 2.03 -13.90 11.64
N ASP A 503 3.21 -13.62 11.09
CA ASP A 503 4.50 -13.83 11.75
C ASP A 503 5.71 -13.62 10.81
N GLU A 504 6.69 -12.93 11.40
CA GLU A 504 8.14 -12.91 11.12
C GLU A 504 8.75 -12.12 9.95
N GLU A 505 9.37 -10.99 10.34
CA GLU A 505 10.55 -10.38 9.73
C GLU A 505 11.65 -11.40 9.39
N GLN A 506 12.14 -11.37 8.15
CA GLN A 506 13.59 -11.29 7.87
C GLN A 506 13.81 -10.93 6.39
N GLY A 507 14.57 -9.85 6.17
CA GLY A 507 14.69 -9.17 4.88
C GLY A 507 15.51 -9.89 3.82
N LEU A 508 15.55 -9.30 2.63
CA LEU A 508 16.72 -9.33 1.76
C LEU A 508 16.65 -8.20 0.73
N LEU A 509 17.84 -7.63 0.53
CA LEU A 509 18.19 -6.54 -0.36
C LEU A 509 17.88 -6.85 -1.83
N TYR A 510 17.57 -5.78 -2.57
CA TYR A 510 18.04 -5.47 -3.92
C TYR A 510 18.69 -6.62 -4.70
N ASN A 511 18.05 -7.05 -5.80
CA ASN A 511 18.77 -7.37 -7.02
C ASN A 511 17.92 -7.03 -8.25
N ILE A 512 18.49 -6.13 -9.03
CA ILE A 512 18.12 -5.73 -10.39
C ILE A 512 18.92 -6.65 -11.34
N ASP A 513 18.31 -6.96 -12.49
CA ASP A 513 18.89 -7.63 -13.68
C ASP A 513 19.11 -9.15 -13.67
N ASN A 514 18.25 -9.88 -14.41
CA ASN A 514 18.64 -10.52 -15.67
C ASN A 514 17.45 -11.29 -16.29
N THR A 515 16.88 -10.74 -17.37
CA THR A 515 16.08 -11.51 -18.33
C THR A 515 16.92 -11.70 -19.59
N THR A 516 17.37 -12.94 -19.82
CA THR A 516 17.86 -13.38 -21.13
C THR A 516 17.34 -14.78 -21.41
N ASN A 517 16.67 -14.91 -22.56
CA ASN A 517 16.53 -16.09 -23.41
C ASN A 517 16.04 -17.40 -22.80
N ILE A 518 14.81 -17.80 -23.15
CA ILE A 518 14.54 -19.16 -23.66
C ILE A 518 13.56 -19.07 -24.84
N MET A 519 14.10 -19.19 -26.05
CA MET A 519 13.45 -19.88 -27.18
C MET A 519 14.01 -21.30 -27.18
N ALA A 520 13.15 -22.30 -26.98
CA ALA A 520 13.19 -23.66 -27.50
C ALA A 520 11.94 -24.41 -27.03
#